data_AF-A0AAD5U6G6-F1
#
_entry.id   AF-A0AAD5U6G6-F1
#
_cell.length_a   1.000
_cell.length_b   1.000
_cell.length_c   1.000
_cell.angle_alpha   90.00
_cell.angle_beta   90.00
_cell.angle_gamma   90.00
#
_symmetry.space_group_name_H-M   'P 1'
#
loop_
_entity.id
_entity.type
_entity.pdbx_description
1 polymer ?
#
loop_
_entity_poly.entity_id
_entity_poly.type
_entity_poly.pdbx_seq_one_letter_code
_entity_poly.pdbx_strand_id
1 'polypeptide(L)'
;METSDKFNYIQKDGIDENNSTIKTEATLSIEKQKIQNLNNLISCNFDKQTIPTEPDTECDPELQEKIIKWINLKKEKGISLNDTLSNSKAFKNPSIVDKLIGFLNLNEYGSNYEKSIFDPNGFSEDSYYDKLAEAQERERELPATVNASKFVSTGTKYN
;
A
#
# COMPACT_ATOMS: atom_id res chain seq x y z
N MET A 1 -42.38 -8.10 3.53
CA MET A 1 -41.05 -7.96 4.13
C MET A 1 -40.08 -7.84 2.97
N GLU A 2 -39.65 -6.60 2.73
CA GLU A 2 -38.89 -6.16 1.56
C GLU A 2 -37.47 -6.71 1.57
N THR A 3 -36.96 -7.11 0.40
CA THR A 3 -35.60 -6.72 -0.02
C THR A 3 -35.63 -6.54 -1.53
N SER A 4 -35.58 -5.29 -1.95
CA SER A 4 -35.73 -4.81 -3.32
C SER A 4 -34.46 -5.01 -4.12
N ASP A 5 -34.66 -5.46 -5.35
CA ASP A 5 -33.73 -5.45 -6.46
C ASP A 5 -33.06 -4.08 -6.61
N LYS A 6 -31.72 -4.06 -6.55
CA LYS A 6 -30.90 -2.92 -6.98
C LYS A 6 -30.05 -3.34 -8.18
N PHE A 7 -30.70 -3.47 -9.33
CA PHE A 7 -30.03 -3.36 -10.62
C PHE A 7 -30.42 -2.03 -11.27
N ASN A 8 -29.39 -1.19 -11.47
CA ASN A 8 -29.23 -0.12 -12.45
C ASN A 8 -30.43 0.78 -12.83
N TYR A 9 -30.33 2.05 -12.46
CA TYR A 9 -30.79 3.14 -13.31
C TYR A 9 -29.78 4.28 -13.25
N ILE A 10 -28.74 4.22 -14.09
CA ILE A 10 -28.12 5.46 -14.57
C ILE A 10 -28.94 5.81 -15.80
N GLN A 11 -29.90 6.69 -15.56
CA GLN A 11 -30.70 7.35 -16.57
C GLN A 11 -29.76 8.17 -17.45
N LYS A 12 -29.80 7.87 -18.75
CA LYS A 12 -29.28 8.76 -19.78
C LYS A 12 -30.26 9.91 -19.89
N ASP A 13 -29.89 11.09 -19.41
CA ASP A 13 -30.45 12.34 -19.89
C ASP A 13 -29.28 13.25 -20.29
N GLY A 14 -29.52 13.95 -21.40
CA GLY A 14 -28.51 14.54 -22.28
C GLY A 14 -27.59 15.57 -21.64
N ILE A 15 -26.49 15.81 -22.35
CA ILE A 15 -25.72 17.04 -22.22
C ILE A 15 -26.62 18.13 -22.81
N ASP A 16 -27.42 18.76 -21.95
CA ASP A 16 -27.97 20.07 -22.25
C ASP A 16 -26.84 21.07 -22.00
N GLU A 17 -26.16 21.41 -23.09
CA GLU A 17 -25.43 22.66 -23.22
C GLU A 17 -26.37 23.79 -22.78
N ASN A 18 -25.88 24.70 -21.93
CA ASN A 18 -26.56 25.88 -21.37
C ASN A 18 -27.18 25.74 -19.97
N ASN A 19 -26.32 25.66 -18.94
CA ASN A 19 -26.56 26.51 -17.75
C ASN A 19 -25.26 27.12 -17.21
N SER A 20 -24.87 28.20 -17.88
CA SER A 20 -23.94 29.21 -17.40
C SER A 20 -24.48 29.82 -16.10
N THR A 21 -24.15 29.22 -14.95
CA THR A 21 -24.16 29.98 -13.70
C THR A 21 -22.91 30.84 -13.70
N ILE A 22 -23.08 32.11 -14.07
CA ILE A 22 -22.06 33.15 -13.96
C ILE A 22 -21.68 33.22 -12.47
N LYS A 23 -20.60 32.53 -12.10
CA LYS A 23 -19.93 32.76 -10.83
C LYS A 23 -19.46 34.20 -10.87
N THR A 24 -20.07 35.07 -10.08
CA THR A 24 -19.68 36.49 -9.96
C THR A 24 -18.18 36.56 -9.71
N GLU A 25 -17.49 37.51 -10.33
CA GLU A 25 -16.02 37.64 -10.31
C GLU A 25 -15.43 37.60 -8.89
N ALA A 26 -16.19 38.10 -7.91
CA ALA A 26 -15.86 38.01 -6.49
C ALA A 26 -15.77 36.56 -5.97
N THR A 27 -16.69 35.68 -6.38
CA THR A 27 -16.70 34.27 -5.97
C THR A 27 -15.55 33.47 -6.60
N LEU A 28 -15.20 33.77 -7.86
CA LEU A 28 -14.03 33.22 -8.53
C LEU A 28 -12.72 33.67 -7.86
N SER A 29 -12.64 34.93 -7.40
CA SER A 29 -11.48 35.45 -6.68
C SER A 29 -11.30 34.79 -5.31
N ILE A 30 -12.40 34.58 -4.58
CA ILE A 30 -12.38 33.87 -3.29
C ILE A 30 -11.99 32.39 -3.47
N GLU A 31 -12.49 31.73 -4.52
CA GLU A 31 -12.13 30.34 -4.84
C GLU A 31 -10.65 30.23 -5.21
N LYS A 32 -10.13 31.16 -6.01
CA LYS A 32 -8.70 31.25 -6.35
C LYS A 32 -7.82 31.49 -5.13
N GLN A 33 -8.22 32.40 -4.22
CA GLN A 33 -7.49 32.65 -2.98
C GLN A 33 -7.51 31.44 -2.03
N LYS A 34 -8.64 30.73 -1.93
CA LYS A 34 -8.72 29.48 -1.15
C LYS A 34 -7.77 28.41 -1.69
N ILE A 35 -7.71 28.24 -3.02
CA ILE A 35 -6.79 27.31 -3.67
C ILE A 35 -5.33 27.71 -3.42
N GLN A 36 -5.03 29.00 -3.56
CA GLN A 36 -3.68 29.52 -3.33
C GLN A 36 -3.22 29.34 -1.87
N ASN A 37 -4.13 29.54 -0.91
CA ASN A 37 -3.86 29.30 0.51
C ASN A 37 -3.67 27.81 0.80
N LEU A 38 -4.47 26.92 0.20
CA LEU A 38 -4.29 25.46 0.31
C LEU A 38 -2.94 25.01 -0.24
N ASN A 39 -2.51 25.54 -1.39
CA ASN A 39 -1.20 25.23 -1.97
C ASN A 39 -0.04 25.66 -1.06
N ASN A 40 -0.17 26.80 -0.38
CA ASN A 40 0.83 27.28 0.58
C ASN A 40 0.85 26.43 1.86
N LEU A 41 -0.30 25.89 2.29
CA LEU A 41 -0.41 24.96 3.42
C LEU A 41 0.08 23.54 3.09
N ILE A 42 0.07 23.14 1.80
CA ILE A 42 0.66 21.86 1.35
C ILE A 42 2.19 21.95 1.26
N SER A 43 2.77 23.15 1.31
CA SER A 43 4.21 23.37 1.46
C SER A 43 4.73 23.05 2.87
N CYS A 44 4.21 21.99 3.49
CA CYS A 44 4.73 21.43 4.72
C CYS A 44 5.92 20.51 4.38
N ASN A 45 7.15 21.00 4.55
CA ASN A 45 8.34 20.26 5.01
C ASN A 45 8.45 18.76 4.64
N PHE A 46 8.39 18.43 3.36
CA PHE A 46 9.20 17.33 2.84
C PHE A 46 10.54 17.93 2.46
N ASP A 47 11.50 17.90 3.39
CA ASP A 47 12.89 18.16 3.06
C ASP A 47 13.35 17.13 2.03
N LYS A 48 13.24 17.51 0.76
CA LYS A 48 14.00 17.01 -0.39
C LYS A 48 13.91 15.50 -0.66
N GLN A 49 12.70 14.94 -0.70
CA GLN A 49 12.44 13.86 -1.66
C GLN A 49 11.73 14.47 -2.87
N THR A 50 12.54 15.05 -3.76
CA THR A 50 12.06 15.51 -5.06
C THR A 50 11.72 14.29 -5.90
N ILE A 51 10.51 14.25 -6.46
CA ILE A 51 10.21 13.36 -7.58
C ILE A 51 11.33 13.55 -8.61
N PRO A 52 11.95 12.47 -9.12
CA PRO A 52 13.00 12.61 -10.14
C PRO A 52 12.44 13.39 -11.34
N THR A 53 13.29 14.17 -12.00
CA THR A 53 12.90 14.85 -13.25
C THR A 53 12.41 13.82 -14.26
N GLU A 54 11.50 14.24 -15.14
CA GLU A 54 11.05 13.37 -16.22
C GLU A 54 12.27 12.84 -16.99
N PRO A 55 12.31 11.53 -17.30
CA PRO A 55 13.39 10.98 -18.09
C PRO A 55 13.33 11.58 -19.50
N ASP A 56 14.49 12.00 -20.03
CA ASP A 56 14.59 12.51 -21.42
C ASP A 56 14.45 11.40 -22.47
N THR A 57 14.39 10.14 -22.04
CA THR A 57 14.32 8.97 -22.92
C THR A 57 12.90 8.76 -23.45
N GLU A 58 12.77 8.52 -24.75
CA GLU A 58 11.51 8.12 -25.37
C GLU A 58 11.02 6.78 -24.80
N CYS A 59 9.70 6.65 -24.62
CA CYS A 59 9.08 5.41 -24.17
C CYS A 59 9.19 4.34 -25.27
N ASP A 60 9.33 3.07 -24.87
CA ASP A 60 9.27 1.95 -25.81
C ASP A 60 7.93 1.97 -26.57
N PRO A 61 7.94 2.08 -27.92
CA PRO A 61 6.72 2.19 -28.71
C PRO A 61 5.79 0.98 -28.54
N GLU A 62 6.33 -0.23 -28.37
CA GLU A 62 5.51 -1.44 -28.20
C GLU A 62 4.74 -1.40 -26.87
N LEU A 63 5.42 -0.97 -25.79
CA LEU A 63 4.81 -0.80 -24.48
C LEU A 63 3.74 0.28 -24.51
N GLN A 64 4.02 1.40 -25.17
CA GLN A 64 3.07 2.51 -25.31
C GLN A 64 1.81 2.08 -26.06
N GLU A 65 1.94 1.37 -27.18
CA GLU A 65 0.79 0.81 -27.91
C GLU A 65 -0.04 -0.14 -27.05
N LYS A 66 0.63 -1.02 -26.29
CA LYS A 66 -0.03 -1.95 -25.36
C LYS A 66 -0.84 -1.20 -24.30
N ILE A 67 -0.26 -0.17 -23.69
CA ILE A 67 -0.94 0.65 -22.68
C ILE A 67 -2.15 1.38 -23.30
N ILE A 68 -1.96 2.01 -24.47
CA ILE A 68 -3.04 2.69 -25.20
C ILE A 68 -4.20 1.73 -25.50
N LYS A 69 -3.90 0.50 -25.94
CA LYS A 69 -4.91 -0.54 -26.17
C LYS A 69 -5.74 -0.83 -24.93
N TRP A 70 -5.12 -1.00 -23.76
CA TRP A 70 -5.86 -1.24 -22.51
C TRP A 70 -6.70 -0.04 -22.08
N ILE A 71 -6.19 1.18 -22.28
CA ILE A 71 -6.93 2.41 -21.99
C ILE A 71 -8.17 2.52 -22.88
N ASN A 72 -8.04 2.27 -24.19
CA ASN A 72 -9.15 2.32 -25.14
C ASN A 72 -10.19 1.24 -24.83
N LEU A 73 -9.76 0.01 -24.52
CA LEU A 73 -10.68 -1.06 -24.08
C LEU A 73 -11.48 -0.67 -22.84
N LYS A 74 -10.85 0.00 -21.87
CA LYS A 74 -11.54 0.51 -20.68
C LYS A 74 -12.53 1.62 -21.02
N LYS A 75 -12.16 2.58 -21.88
CA LYS A 75 -13.01 3.72 -22.26
C LYS A 75 -14.21 3.30 -23.13
N GLU A 76 -13.99 2.46 -24.13
CA GLU A 76 -15.01 2.11 -25.13
C GLU A 76 -15.93 0.99 -24.67
N LYS A 77 -15.38 -0.03 -24.02
CA LYS A 77 -16.10 -1.26 -23.66
C LYS A 77 -16.35 -1.40 -22.16
N GLY A 78 -15.81 -0.50 -21.34
CA GLY A 78 -15.88 -0.61 -19.87
C GLY A 78 -15.07 -1.76 -19.30
N ILE A 79 -14.19 -2.40 -20.08
CA ILE A 79 -13.43 -3.58 -19.64
C ILE A 79 -12.19 -3.12 -18.87
N SER A 80 -12.21 -3.32 -17.55
CA SER A 80 -11.06 -3.10 -16.67
C SER A 80 -10.29 -4.40 -16.48
N LEU A 81 -8.95 -4.36 -16.66
CA LEU A 81 -8.09 -5.50 -16.40
C LEU A 81 -8.21 -5.96 -14.94
N ASN A 82 -8.25 -5.01 -13.99
CA ASN A 82 -8.39 -5.32 -12.56
C ASN A 82 -9.70 -6.04 -12.25
N ASP A 83 -10.79 -5.66 -12.90
CA ASP A 83 -12.10 -6.31 -12.70
C ASP A 83 -12.09 -7.71 -13.30
N THR A 84 -11.44 -7.87 -14.45
CA THR A 84 -11.27 -9.19 -15.09
C THR A 84 -10.43 -10.13 -14.22
N LEU A 85 -9.33 -9.61 -13.67
CA LEU A 85 -8.41 -10.35 -12.82
C LEU A 85 -9.08 -10.74 -11.50
N SER A 86 -9.69 -9.78 -10.80
CA SER A 86 -10.36 -10.04 -9.52
C SER A 86 -11.54 -11.00 -9.64
N ASN A 87 -12.25 -11.03 -10.78
CA ASN A 87 -13.34 -11.97 -11.02
C ASN A 87 -12.88 -13.38 -11.42
N SER A 88 -11.63 -13.55 -11.85
CA SER A 88 -11.08 -14.84 -12.23
C SER A 88 -10.99 -15.81 -11.05
N LYS A 89 -11.50 -17.04 -11.23
CA LYS A 89 -11.43 -18.10 -10.22
C LYS A 89 -9.98 -18.44 -9.82
N ALA A 90 -9.06 -18.42 -10.78
CA ALA A 90 -7.66 -18.73 -10.53
C ALA A 90 -7.00 -17.67 -9.63
N PHE A 91 -7.37 -16.39 -9.81
CA PHE A 91 -6.82 -15.29 -9.04
C PHE A 91 -7.42 -15.22 -7.62
N LYS A 92 -8.66 -15.67 -7.44
CA LYS A 92 -9.31 -15.77 -6.11
C LYS A 92 -8.74 -16.89 -5.24
N ASN A 93 -8.00 -17.84 -5.80
CA ASN A 93 -7.39 -18.92 -5.04
C ASN A 93 -6.11 -18.42 -4.37
N PRO A 94 -5.99 -18.44 -3.02
CA PRO A 94 -4.79 -17.97 -2.33
C PRO A 94 -3.48 -18.60 -2.82
N SER A 95 -3.51 -19.86 -3.28
CA SER A 95 -2.32 -20.56 -3.83
C SER A 95 -1.76 -19.95 -5.11
N ILE A 96 -2.44 -18.97 -5.73
CA ILE A 96 -1.89 -18.24 -6.88
C ILE A 96 -0.73 -17.34 -6.46
N VAL A 97 -0.74 -16.83 -5.22
CA VAL A 97 0.27 -15.90 -4.72
C VAL A 97 1.64 -16.56 -4.71
N ASP A 98 1.76 -17.76 -4.15
CA ASP A 98 3.00 -18.54 -4.13
C ASP A 98 3.57 -18.78 -5.54
N LYS A 99 2.69 -19.04 -6.51
CA LYS A 99 3.08 -19.24 -7.92
C LYS A 99 3.58 -17.96 -8.56
N LEU A 100 2.94 -16.82 -8.25
CA LEU A 100 3.36 -15.52 -8.77
C LEU A 100 4.69 -15.07 -8.18
N ILE A 101 4.90 -15.30 -6.88
CA ILE A 101 6.17 -15.05 -6.20
C ILE A 101 7.28 -15.85 -6.88
N GLY A 102 7.08 -17.16 -7.08
CA GLY A 102 8.05 -18.01 -7.77
C GLY A 102 8.27 -17.63 -9.24
N PHE A 103 7.22 -17.26 -9.97
CA PHE A 103 7.32 -16.86 -11.37
C PHE A 103 8.09 -15.55 -11.57
N LEU A 104 7.87 -14.58 -10.68
CA LEU A 104 8.50 -13.26 -10.73
C LEU A 104 9.84 -13.20 -9.97
N ASN A 105 10.26 -14.31 -9.36
CA ASN A 105 11.45 -14.40 -8.51
C ASN A 105 11.45 -13.33 -7.39
N LEU A 106 10.29 -13.13 -6.76
CA LEU A 106 10.14 -12.14 -5.69
C LEU A 106 10.52 -12.73 -4.32
N ASN A 107 11.02 -11.87 -3.44
CA ASN A 107 11.11 -12.18 -2.02
C ASN A 107 9.81 -11.74 -1.34
N GLU A 108 9.03 -12.68 -0.81
CA GLU A 108 7.73 -12.42 -0.16
C GLU A 108 7.84 -11.43 0.99
N TYR A 109 8.91 -11.54 1.78
CA TYR A 109 9.17 -10.67 2.93
C TYR A 109 10.19 -9.57 2.59
N GLY A 110 10.44 -9.34 1.31
CA GLY A 110 11.40 -8.34 0.86
C GLY A 110 10.99 -6.92 1.20
N SER A 111 11.97 -6.03 1.24
CA SER A 111 11.75 -4.59 1.39
C SER A 111 12.48 -3.84 0.29
N ASN A 112 11.94 -2.67 -0.07
CA ASN A 112 12.62 -1.71 -0.96
C ASN A 112 13.58 -0.80 -0.19
N TYR A 113 13.70 -0.95 1.13
CA TYR A 113 14.69 -0.24 1.94
C TYR A 113 16.07 -0.92 1.87
N GLU A 114 17.13 -0.12 2.04
CA GLU A 114 18.45 -0.68 2.28
C GLU A 114 18.47 -1.47 3.58
N LYS A 115 19.20 -2.61 3.59
CA LYS A 115 19.31 -3.48 4.77
C LYS A 115 19.91 -2.79 6.00
N SER A 116 20.70 -1.73 5.77
CA SER A 116 21.24 -0.86 6.82
C SER A 116 20.13 -0.16 7.62
N ILE A 117 19.01 0.16 6.97
CA ILE A 117 17.86 0.84 7.55
C ILE A 117 16.86 -0.20 8.06
N PHE A 118 16.57 -1.21 7.25
CA PHE A 118 15.61 -2.25 7.59
C PHE A 118 15.96 -3.56 6.87
N ASP A 119 16.29 -4.58 7.66
CA ASP A 119 16.41 -5.95 7.16
C ASP A 119 15.24 -6.80 7.70
N PRO A 120 14.31 -7.23 6.83
CA PRO A 120 13.23 -8.16 7.20
C PRO A 120 13.73 -9.45 7.87
N ASN A 121 14.96 -9.87 7.55
CA ASN A 121 15.60 -11.06 8.10
C ASN A 121 16.69 -10.72 9.14
N GLY A 122 16.63 -9.52 9.74
CA GLY A 122 17.63 -9.05 10.69
C GLY A 122 17.59 -9.73 12.07
N PHE A 123 16.61 -10.60 12.34
CA PHE A 123 16.53 -11.33 13.59
C PHE A 123 17.60 -12.41 13.69
N SER A 124 18.20 -12.57 14.88
CA SER A 124 19.12 -13.67 15.15
C SER A 124 18.36 -15.00 15.20
N GLU A 125 19.05 -16.12 14.93
CA GLU A 125 18.47 -17.47 14.99
C GLU A 125 17.77 -17.76 16.33
N ASP A 126 18.32 -17.26 17.44
CA ASP A 126 17.76 -17.43 18.79
C ASP A 126 16.40 -16.73 18.99
N SER A 127 16.08 -15.76 18.13
CA SER A 127 14.82 -15.01 18.18
C SER A 127 13.67 -15.72 17.47
N TYR A 128 13.95 -16.79 16.72
CA TYR A 128 12.91 -17.55 16.02
C TYR A 128 12.18 -18.51 16.97
N TYR A 129 10.93 -18.80 16.62
CA TYR A 129 10.02 -19.59 17.45
C TYR A 129 10.63 -20.90 17.95
N ASP A 130 11.29 -21.65 17.07
CA ASP A 130 11.88 -22.95 17.40
C ASP A 130 12.96 -22.82 18.48
N LYS A 131 13.83 -21.79 18.39
CA LYS A 131 14.90 -21.55 19.36
C LYS A 131 14.39 -21.02 20.69
N LEU A 132 13.37 -20.18 20.66
CA LEU A 132 12.69 -19.74 21.88
C LEU A 132 12.03 -20.92 22.61
N ALA A 133 11.40 -21.84 21.88
CA ALA A 133 10.80 -23.04 22.46
C ALA A 133 11.86 -23.97 23.08
N GLU A 134 12.98 -24.21 22.39
CA GLU A 134 14.12 -24.97 22.91
C GLU A 134 14.69 -24.35 24.21
N ALA A 135 14.82 -23.01 24.25
CA ALA A 135 15.32 -22.30 25.41
C ALA A 135 14.36 -22.39 26.60
N GLN A 136 13.05 -22.22 26.37
CA GLN A 136 12.02 -22.33 27.40
C GLN A 136 11.97 -23.73 28.01
N GLU A 137 12.07 -24.77 27.18
CA GLU A 137 12.09 -26.15 27.67
C GLU A 137 13.33 -26.41 28.53
N ARG A 138 14.50 -25.96 28.07
CA ARG A 138 15.74 -26.07 28.85
C ARG A 138 15.64 -25.40 30.21
N GLU A 139 15.00 -24.23 30.29
CA GLU A 139 14.79 -23.53 31.56
C GLU A 139 13.82 -24.24 32.50
N ARG A 140 12.79 -24.92 31.97
CA ARG A 140 11.88 -25.75 32.76
C ARG A 140 12.56 -26.99 33.33
N GLU A 141 13.46 -27.60 32.58
CA GLU A 141 14.20 -28.80 32.99
C GLU A 141 15.36 -28.50 33.96
N LEU A 142 15.75 -27.23 34.14
CA LEU A 142 16.74 -26.85 35.14
C LEU A 142 16.18 -27.03 36.57
N PRO A 143 16.92 -27.68 37.48
CA PRO A 143 16.45 -27.87 38.85
C PRO A 143 16.23 -26.51 39.54
N ALA A 144 15.10 -26.37 40.25
CA ALA A 144 14.63 -25.14 40.88
C ALA A 144 15.67 -24.42 41.78
N THR A 145 16.72 -25.12 42.23
CA THR A 145 17.80 -24.59 43.05
C THR A 145 18.73 -23.61 42.31
N VAL A 146 18.82 -23.68 40.98
CA VAL A 146 19.69 -22.78 40.18
C VAL A 146 18.97 -21.46 39.86
N ASN A 147 17.66 -21.50 39.63
CA ASN A 147 16.85 -20.33 39.26
C ASN A 147 16.68 -19.32 40.42
N ALA A 148 16.73 -19.77 41.68
CA ALA A 148 16.68 -18.90 42.86
C ALA A 148 17.91 -17.96 42.99
N SER A 149 19.05 -18.33 42.41
CA SER A 149 20.30 -17.54 42.51
C SER A 149 20.35 -16.32 41.57
N LYS A 150 19.50 -16.27 40.53
CA LYS A 150 19.42 -15.15 39.57
C LYS A 150 18.42 -14.06 39.96
N PHE A 151 17.54 -14.30 40.93
CA PHE A 151 16.53 -13.33 41.40
C PHE A 151 16.98 -12.52 42.63
N VAL A 152 18.29 -12.41 42.89
CA VAL A 152 18.79 -11.50 43.92
C VAL A 152 18.74 -10.07 43.36
N SER A 153 17.61 -9.43 43.59
CA SER A 153 17.37 -7.99 43.42
C SER A 153 18.49 -7.18 44.10
N THR A 154 19.47 -6.71 43.34
CA THR A 154 20.37 -5.63 43.77
C THR A 154 19.57 -4.32 43.69
N GLY A 155 18.72 -4.09 44.68
CA GLY A 155 18.03 -2.83 44.87
C GLY A 155 19.03 -1.72 45.19
N THR A 156 19.44 -0.94 44.20
CA THR A 156 20.11 0.35 44.40
C THR A 156 19.09 1.30 45.02
N LYS A 157 19.31 1.65 46.30
CA LYS A 157 18.58 2.74 46.96
C LYS A 157 19.01 4.06 46.33
N TYR A 158 18.07 4.82 45.78
CA TYR A 158 18.30 6.22 45.41
C TYR A 158 18.32 7.07 46.70
N ASN A 159 19.40 7.84 46.87
CA ASN A 159 19.56 8.85 47.92
C ASN A 159 18.84 10.14 47.56
#